data_AF-A0A0C9XJD9-F1
#
_entry.id   AF-A0A0C9XJD9-F1
#
_cell.length_a   1.000
_cell.length_b   1.000
_cell.length_c   1.000
_cell.angle_alpha   90.00
_cell.angle_beta   90.00
_cell.angle_gamma   90.00
#
_symmetry.space_group_name_H-M   'P 1'
#
loop_
_entity.id
_entity.type
_entity.pdbx_description
1 polymer ?
#
loop_
_entity_poly.entity_id
_entity_poly.type
_entity_poly.pdbx_seq_one_letter_code
_entity_poly.pdbx_strand_id
1 'polypeptide(L)'
;MCLTIDVPPAFISLHAFVMCAGPLFSPFAGLPLAQQYQWTHLCDSFAGEAIIQSPPLGSSRQPVMSFYYPETPDSITKLHYFDYVMTNDPNATTQTLSFAGAVSQVVFPADLQPNILSVLIASPGKGNSISAQCATTVNSTTVPVPCMTGTYQISPYLNFSLQDSGNTTYLRAVDREWNFVDDAPSFVLRYSSSDPRQPLGGIAIKTALTERNHCEVLKVCLGSRKLGFDMLAPLGVAFVSQNNFATYCTQPQIYNL
;
A
#
# COMPACT_ATOMS: atom_id res chain seq x y z
N MET A 1 2.27 -37.53 -6.81
CA MET A 1 1.49 -38.50 -7.61
C MET A 1 1.87 -38.26 -9.07
N CYS A 2 2.87 -38.97 -9.59
CA CYS A 2 3.26 -38.85 -10.99
C CYS A 2 2.29 -39.70 -11.82
N LEU A 3 1.61 -39.09 -12.78
CA LEU A 3 0.83 -39.81 -13.79
C LEU A 3 1.81 -40.61 -14.65
N THR A 4 1.75 -41.94 -14.52
CA THR A 4 2.39 -42.87 -15.45
C THR A 4 1.64 -42.80 -16.78
N ILE A 5 2.20 -42.10 -17.75
CA ILE A 5 1.79 -42.21 -19.15
C ILE A 5 2.71 -43.27 -19.76
N ASP A 6 2.14 -44.43 -20.09
CA ASP A 6 2.83 -45.47 -20.86
C ASP A 6 3.09 -44.95 -22.28
N VAL A 7 4.36 -44.72 -22.59
CA VAL A 7 4.82 -44.35 -23.94
C VAL A 7 5.92 -45.35 -24.37
N PRO A 8 5.93 -45.85 -25.62
CA PRO A 8 6.90 -46.84 -26.09
C PRO A 8 8.37 -46.35 -26.02
N PRO A 9 9.35 -47.28 -25.94
CA PRO A 9 10.70 -47.02 -25.44
C PRO A 9 11.66 -46.47 -26.52
N ALA A 10 11.29 -45.41 -27.22
CA ALA A 10 12.18 -44.80 -28.23
C ALA A 10 12.22 -43.25 -28.23
N PHE A 11 11.37 -42.57 -27.47
CA PHE A 11 11.39 -41.11 -27.36
C PHE A 11 11.19 -40.66 -25.91
N ILE A 12 12.14 -40.98 -25.03
CA ILE A 12 12.30 -40.27 -23.76
C ILE A 12 12.88 -38.90 -24.12
N SER A 13 12.03 -38.03 -24.64
CA SER A 13 12.40 -36.66 -24.96
C SER A 13 12.61 -35.89 -23.66
N LEU A 14 13.59 -34.99 -23.69
CA LEU A 14 13.99 -33.99 -22.69
C LEU A 14 12.84 -33.44 -21.81
N HIS A 15 11.61 -33.37 -22.34
CA HIS A 15 10.38 -32.94 -21.70
C HIS A 15 10.02 -33.72 -20.41
N ALA A 16 10.28 -35.03 -20.35
CA ALA A 16 9.95 -35.83 -19.16
C ALA A 16 10.82 -35.48 -17.94
N PHE A 17 12.09 -35.08 -18.18
CA PHE A 17 12.99 -34.59 -17.14
C PHE A 17 12.60 -33.19 -16.67
N VAL A 18 12.18 -32.30 -17.59
CA VAL A 18 11.72 -30.95 -17.26
C VAL A 18 10.46 -30.96 -16.40
N MET A 19 9.52 -31.88 -16.64
CA MET A 19 8.30 -31.97 -15.83
C MET A 19 8.51 -32.60 -14.44
N CYS A 20 9.51 -33.47 -14.27
CA CYS A 20 9.78 -34.12 -12.98
C CYS A 20 10.76 -33.32 -12.09
N ALA A 21 11.72 -32.62 -12.68
CA ALA A 21 12.69 -31.80 -11.96
C ALA A 21 12.33 -30.30 -11.93
N GLY A 22 11.47 -29.83 -12.84
CA GLY A 22 10.98 -28.46 -12.91
C GLY A 22 10.43 -27.94 -11.58
N PRO A 23 9.57 -28.68 -10.86
CA PRO A 23 9.03 -28.24 -9.56
C PRO A 23 10.07 -28.15 -8.43
N LEU A 24 11.24 -28.78 -8.58
CA LEU A 24 12.30 -28.78 -7.56
C LEU A 24 13.24 -27.57 -7.71
N PHE A 25 13.37 -27.00 -8.91
CA PHE A 25 14.22 -25.83 -9.19
C PHE A 25 13.42 -24.56 -9.57
N SER A 26 12.13 -24.68 -9.91
CA SER A 26 11.24 -23.55 -10.17
C SER A 26 10.95 -22.63 -8.99
N PRO A 27 10.97 -23.04 -7.70
CA PRO A 27 10.72 -22.06 -6.64
C PRO A 27 11.88 -21.05 -6.55
N PHE A 28 13.13 -21.49 -6.71
CA PHE A 28 14.28 -20.59 -6.53
C PHE A 28 14.50 -19.62 -7.69
N ALA A 29 14.25 -20.04 -8.94
CA ALA A 29 14.39 -19.16 -10.10
C ALA A 29 13.08 -18.44 -10.47
N GLY A 30 11.93 -19.07 -10.19
CA GLY A 30 10.61 -18.58 -10.58
C GLY A 30 10.00 -17.60 -9.59
N LEU A 31 10.19 -17.80 -8.28
CA LEU A 31 9.63 -16.87 -7.27
C LEU A 31 10.13 -15.43 -7.44
N PRO A 32 11.44 -15.18 -7.68
CA PRO A 32 11.91 -13.80 -7.85
C PRO A 32 11.40 -13.15 -9.14
N LEU A 33 11.20 -13.93 -10.21
CA LEU A 33 10.62 -13.43 -11.46
C LEU A 33 9.11 -13.19 -11.34
N ALA A 34 8.40 -14.08 -10.66
CA ALA A 34 6.98 -13.93 -10.37
C ALA A 34 6.73 -12.72 -9.45
N GLN A 35 7.57 -12.51 -8.43
CA GLN A 35 7.51 -11.33 -7.57
C GLN A 35 7.75 -10.06 -8.38
N GLN A 36 8.78 -10.02 -9.24
CA GLN A 36 9.03 -8.86 -10.10
C GLN A 36 7.85 -8.61 -11.04
N TYR A 37 7.30 -9.65 -11.65
CA TYR A 37 6.16 -9.52 -12.56
C TYR A 37 4.91 -9.00 -11.83
N GLN A 38 4.61 -9.55 -10.64
CA GLN A 38 3.51 -9.07 -9.81
C GLN A 38 3.75 -7.63 -9.37
N TRP A 39 4.95 -7.28 -8.94
CA TRP A 39 5.30 -5.89 -8.59
C TRP A 39 5.03 -4.93 -9.77
N THR A 40 5.43 -5.31 -10.97
CA THR A 40 5.23 -4.47 -12.16
C THR A 40 3.74 -4.36 -12.54
N HIS A 41 2.99 -5.46 -12.53
CA HIS A 41 1.69 -5.53 -13.21
C HIS A 41 0.46 -5.60 -12.30
N LEU A 42 0.61 -5.80 -10.98
CA LEU A 42 -0.55 -6.00 -10.09
C LEU A 42 -1.54 -4.81 -10.12
N CYS A 43 -1.01 -3.60 -10.28
CA CYS A 43 -1.78 -2.36 -10.27
C CYS A 43 -2.17 -1.86 -11.67
N ASP A 44 -2.07 -2.68 -12.72
CA ASP A 44 -2.39 -2.23 -14.09
C ASP A 44 -3.89 -2.09 -14.35
N SER A 45 -4.70 -2.85 -13.61
CA SER A 45 -6.17 -2.75 -13.65
C SER A 45 -6.74 -1.69 -12.70
N PHE A 46 -5.88 -0.97 -11.99
CA PHE A 46 -6.25 0.01 -10.96
C PHE A 46 -6.12 1.44 -11.49
N ALA A 47 -6.76 2.38 -10.81
CA ALA A 47 -6.76 3.78 -11.21
C ALA A 47 -5.37 4.43 -11.10
N GLY A 48 -4.55 3.94 -10.17
CA GLY A 48 -3.17 4.39 -9.94
C GLY A 48 -2.44 3.48 -8.96
N GLU A 49 -1.22 3.86 -8.61
CA GLU A 49 -0.41 3.19 -7.60
C GLU A 49 0.29 4.19 -6.69
N ALA A 50 0.44 3.82 -5.42
CA ALA A 50 1.29 4.50 -4.46
C ALA A 50 2.50 3.61 -4.15
N ILE A 51 3.69 4.19 -4.13
CA ILE A 51 4.92 3.52 -3.72
C ILE A 51 5.33 4.10 -2.38
N ILE A 52 5.30 3.27 -1.35
CA ILE A 52 5.75 3.58 0.00
C ILE A 52 7.21 3.18 0.11
N GLN A 53 8.08 4.16 0.34
CA GLN A 53 9.50 3.96 0.57
C GLN A 53 9.81 4.31 2.03
N SER A 54 10.07 3.26 2.82
CA SER A 54 10.50 3.44 4.19
C SER A 54 12.03 3.37 4.27
N PRO A 55 12.69 4.22 5.05
CA PRO A 55 14.14 4.20 5.20
C PRO A 55 14.58 2.95 6.00
N PRO A 56 15.76 2.39 5.70
CA PRO A 56 16.34 1.31 6.51
C PRO A 56 16.70 1.79 7.92
N LEU A 57 16.87 0.85 8.85
CA LEU A 57 17.28 1.14 10.22
C LEU A 57 18.57 1.99 10.24
N GLY A 58 18.55 3.12 10.97
CA GLY A 58 19.68 4.04 11.11
C GLY A 58 19.84 5.07 10.00
N SER A 59 18.96 5.07 8.99
CA SER A 59 18.92 6.12 7.97
C SER A 59 18.27 7.41 8.50
N SER A 60 18.83 8.56 8.12
CA SER A 60 18.27 9.89 8.40
C SER A 60 17.25 10.36 7.36
N ARG A 61 16.98 9.56 6.32
CA ARG A 61 15.99 9.89 5.29
C ARG A 61 14.59 9.85 5.88
N GLN A 62 13.73 10.75 5.41
CA GLN A 62 12.31 10.71 5.76
C GLN A 62 11.60 9.62 4.94
N PRO A 63 10.69 8.85 5.55
CA PRO A 63 9.80 7.97 4.81
C PRO A 63 8.94 8.79 3.83
N VAL A 64 8.87 8.34 2.57
CA VAL A 64 8.07 8.98 1.53
C VAL A 64 7.06 8.01 0.90
N MET A 65 5.90 8.52 0.52
CA MET A 65 4.89 7.85 -0.27
C MET A 65 4.64 8.64 -1.55
N SER A 66 4.98 8.04 -2.69
CA SER A 66 4.90 8.67 -4.01
C SER A 66 3.72 8.13 -4.80
N PHE A 67 2.97 9.01 -5.46
CA PHE A 67 1.75 8.65 -6.18
C PHE A 67 1.94 8.71 -7.70
N TYR A 68 1.53 7.63 -8.36
CA TYR A 68 1.67 7.44 -9.79
C TYR A 68 0.31 7.13 -10.44
N TYR A 69 -0.02 7.86 -11.50
CA TYR A 69 -1.26 7.68 -12.25
C TYR A 69 -0.98 7.63 -13.75
N PRO A 70 -1.80 6.94 -14.54
CA PRO A 70 -1.67 6.96 -15.99
C PRO A 70 -2.09 8.34 -16.53
N GLU A 71 -1.30 8.88 -17.46
CA GLU A 71 -1.54 10.19 -18.08
C GLU A 71 -2.91 10.25 -18.77
N THR A 72 -3.25 9.18 -19.49
CA THR A 72 -4.55 8.92 -20.11
C THR A 72 -5.10 7.58 -19.64
N PRO A 73 -6.42 7.33 -19.70
CA PRO A 73 -7.02 6.06 -19.26
C PRO A 73 -6.42 4.82 -19.94
N ASP A 74 -5.93 4.97 -21.17
CA ASP A 74 -5.36 3.88 -21.98
C ASP A 74 -3.82 3.78 -21.87
N SER A 75 -3.17 4.69 -21.12
CA SER A 75 -1.72 4.68 -20.98
C SER A 75 -1.26 3.56 -20.05
N ILE A 76 -0.33 2.75 -20.54
CA ILE A 76 0.41 1.78 -19.72
C ILE A 76 1.47 2.45 -18.84
N THR A 77 1.90 3.66 -19.19
CA THR A 77 2.93 4.41 -18.48
C THR A 77 2.28 5.28 -17.41
N LYS A 78 2.72 5.10 -16.16
CA LYS A 78 2.28 5.88 -15.00
C LYS A 78 3.28 7.00 -14.73
N LEU A 79 2.80 8.22 -14.58
CA LEU A 79 3.60 9.41 -14.25
C LEU A 79 3.53 9.68 -12.76
N HIS A 80 4.64 10.14 -12.19
CA HIS A 80 4.71 10.61 -10.81
C HIS A 80 4.08 12.00 -10.69
N TYR A 81 3.11 12.16 -9.78
CA TYR A 81 2.40 13.44 -9.61
C TYR A 81 2.76 14.18 -8.33
N PHE A 82 2.84 13.49 -7.19
CA PHE A 82 3.08 14.11 -5.89
C PHE A 82 3.52 13.13 -4.83
N ASP A 83 3.99 13.69 -3.71
CA ASP A 83 4.51 12.95 -2.57
C ASP A 83 3.83 13.34 -1.26
N TYR A 84 3.71 12.36 -0.37
CA TYR A 84 3.47 12.57 1.05
C TYR A 84 4.65 12.04 1.86
N VAL A 85 5.02 12.75 2.92
CA VAL A 85 6.09 12.35 3.84
C VAL A 85 5.52 12.05 5.21
N MET A 86 6.05 11.03 5.86
CA MET A 86 5.68 10.71 7.24
C MET A 86 6.70 11.27 8.21
N THR A 87 6.22 11.82 9.33
CA THR A 87 7.09 12.17 10.46
C THR A 87 7.86 10.93 10.92
N ASN A 88 9.19 11.03 11.01
CA ASN A 88 10.03 9.93 11.46
C ASN A 88 10.38 10.09 12.95
N ASP A 89 9.35 10.09 13.81
CA ASP A 89 9.54 10.05 15.27
C ASP A 89 9.03 8.71 15.81
N PRO A 90 9.93 7.78 16.20
CA PRO A 90 9.54 6.48 16.72
C PRO A 90 8.83 6.55 18.08
N ASN A 91 8.95 7.67 18.80
CA ASN A 91 8.31 7.86 20.10
C ASN A 91 6.98 8.62 20.01
N ALA A 92 6.64 9.13 18.83
CA ALA A 92 5.41 9.89 18.66
C ALA A 92 4.19 8.99 18.85
N THR A 93 3.29 9.42 19.72
CA THR A 93 1.98 8.77 19.89
C THR A 93 1.07 8.95 18.68
N THR A 94 1.36 9.95 17.85
CA THR A 94 0.64 10.29 16.64
C THR A 94 1.63 10.48 15.50
N GLN A 95 1.44 9.75 14.41
CA GLN A 95 2.22 9.93 13.18
C GLN A 95 1.50 10.91 12.27
N THR A 96 2.24 11.83 11.66
CA THR A 96 1.68 12.80 10.72
C THR A 96 2.17 12.49 9.32
N LEU A 97 1.23 12.23 8.41
CA LEU A 97 1.45 12.11 6.98
C LEU A 97 1.15 13.46 6.34
N SER A 98 2.15 14.12 5.78
CA SER A 98 2.04 15.50 5.26
C SER A 98 2.32 15.55 3.76
N PHE A 99 1.57 16.38 3.05
CA PHE A 99 1.79 16.66 1.64
C PHE A 99 3.15 17.35 1.45
N ALA A 100 4.04 16.74 0.69
CA ALA A 100 5.40 17.24 0.48
C ALA A 100 5.54 18.12 -0.76
N GLY A 101 4.59 18.02 -1.70
CA GLY A 101 4.57 18.82 -2.92
C GLY A 101 4.15 18.02 -4.14
N ALA A 102 3.77 18.75 -5.19
CA ALA A 102 3.55 18.20 -6.52
C ALA A 102 4.84 18.29 -7.35
N VAL A 103 4.99 17.36 -8.30
CA VAL A 103 6.11 17.36 -9.23
C VAL A 103 5.95 18.53 -10.21
N SER A 104 6.97 19.39 -10.26
CA SER A 104 6.98 20.70 -10.96
C SER A 104 6.73 20.66 -12.47
N GLN A 105 6.80 19.48 -13.11
CA GLN A 105 6.85 19.34 -14.57
C GLN A 105 5.58 18.76 -15.22
N VAL A 106 4.52 18.49 -14.46
CA VAL A 106 3.29 17.87 -15.00
C VAL A 106 2.12 18.85 -14.85
N VAL A 107 1.36 19.06 -15.93
CA VAL A 107 0.07 19.78 -15.86
C VAL A 107 -0.81 18.99 -14.92
N PHE A 108 -1.06 19.54 -13.74
CA PHE A 108 -1.67 18.84 -12.64
C PHE A 108 -3.19 18.70 -12.90
N PRO A 109 -3.71 17.48 -13.16
CA PRO A 109 -5.14 17.29 -13.44
C PRO A 109 -5.97 17.64 -12.22
N ALA A 110 -7.09 18.34 -12.42
CA ALA A 110 -7.95 18.81 -11.33
C ALA A 110 -8.51 17.65 -10.47
N ASP A 111 -8.69 16.46 -11.06
CA ASP A 111 -9.15 15.25 -10.36
C ASP A 111 -8.10 14.67 -9.40
N LEU A 112 -6.82 14.94 -9.63
CA LEU A 112 -5.73 14.44 -8.80
C LEU A 112 -5.36 15.42 -7.67
N GLN A 113 -5.97 16.63 -7.63
CA GLN A 113 -5.44 17.72 -6.81
C GLN A 113 -5.68 17.43 -5.33
N PRO A 114 -4.61 17.25 -4.53
CA PRO A 114 -4.77 16.86 -3.15
C PRO A 114 -5.31 18.03 -2.35
N ASN A 115 -6.52 17.89 -1.83
CA ASN A 115 -7.11 18.85 -0.91
C ASN A 115 -6.65 18.60 0.55
N ILE A 116 -6.22 17.38 0.86
CA ILE A 116 -5.77 17.00 2.19
C ILE A 116 -4.28 17.30 2.33
N LEU A 117 -3.94 18.26 3.19
CA LEU A 117 -2.56 18.66 3.45
C LEU A 117 -1.87 17.72 4.44
N SER A 118 -2.58 17.24 5.45
CA SER A 118 -2.01 16.32 6.42
C SER A 118 -3.05 15.37 6.99
N VAL A 119 -2.59 14.19 7.38
CA VAL A 119 -3.37 13.17 8.11
C VAL A 119 -2.60 12.80 9.37
N LEU A 120 -3.24 12.96 10.52
CA LEU A 120 -2.73 12.57 11.82
C LEU A 120 -3.31 11.21 12.19
N ILE A 121 -2.44 10.29 12.58
CA ILE A 121 -2.77 8.88 12.81
C ILE A 121 -2.29 8.53 14.21
N ALA A 122 -3.21 8.33 15.14
CA ALA A 122 -2.87 7.89 16.48
C ALA A 122 -2.37 6.44 16.45
N SER A 123 -1.42 6.11 17.31
CA SER A 123 -0.86 4.76 17.42
C SER A 123 -1.94 3.74 17.81
N PRO A 124 -1.84 2.48 17.33
CA PRO A 124 -2.77 1.43 17.72
C PRO A 124 -2.81 1.25 19.25
N GLY A 125 -4.01 1.14 19.81
CA GLY A 125 -4.24 1.03 21.26
C GLY A 125 -4.25 2.36 22.02
N LYS A 126 -3.87 3.48 21.40
CA LYS A 126 -3.95 4.84 21.96
C LYS A 126 -5.01 5.67 21.24
N GLY A 127 -6.27 5.26 21.37
CA GLY A 127 -7.45 5.96 20.85
C GLY A 127 -7.85 5.63 19.41
N ASN A 128 -6.95 5.04 18.61
CA ASN A 128 -7.16 4.65 17.21
C ASN A 128 -7.90 5.71 16.37
N SER A 129 -7.63 6.99 16.63
CA SER A 129 -8.24 8.11 15.93
C SER A 129 -7.40 8.52 14.73
N ILE A 130 -8.07 8.98 13.70
CA ILE A 130 -7.46 9.58 12.51
C ILE A 130 -8.13 10.93 12.28
N SER A 131 -7.35 11.95 11.92
CA SER A 131 -7.89 13.26 11.55
C SER A 131 -7.11 13.86 10.41
N ALA A 132 -7.77 14.65 9.56
CA ALA A 132 -7.13 15.32 8.45
C ALA A 132 -7.27 16.85 8.52
N GLN A 133 -6.25 17.52 8.00
CA GLN A 133 -6.27 18.96 7.74
C GLN A 133 -6.33 19.18 6.24
N CYS A 134 -7.25 20.00 5.78
CA CYS A 134 -7.43 20.34 4.38
C CYS A 134 -6.93 21.75 4.09
N ALA A 135 -6.55 21.98 2.84
CA ALA A 135 -6.18 23.28 2.33
C ALA A 135 -7.41 24.18 2.22
N THR A 136 -7.44 25.28 2.98
CA THR A 136 -8.44 26.33 2.81
C THR A 136 -7.76 27.62 2.42
N THR A 137 -8.25 28.31 1.40
CA THR A 137 -7.72 29.62 1.01
C THR A 137 -8.41 30.71 1.81
N VAL A 138 -7.66 31.43 2.63
CA VAL A 138 -8.12 32.62 3.35
C VAL A 138 -7.25 33.78 2.90
N ASN A 139 -7.82 34.82 2.28
CA ASN A 139 -7.07 36.00 1.79
C ASN A 139 -5.84 35.65 0.93
N SER A 140 -5.99 34.73 -0.02
CA SER A 140 -4.92 34.27 -0.92
C SER A 140 -3.76 33.50 -0.25
N THR A 141 -3.86 33.18 1.04
CA THR A 141 -2.96 32.22 1.71
C THR A 141 -3.67 30.90 1.97
N THR A 142 -2.96 29.81 1.72
CA THR A 142 -3.44 28.46 2.03
C THR A 142 -3.19 28.17 3.50
N VAL A 143 -4.25 27.96 4.28
CA VAL A 143 -4.22 27.66 5.70
C VAL A 143 -4.78 26.26 5.93
N PRO A 144 -4.11 25.41 6.75
CA PRO A 144 -4.64 24.10 7.11
C PRO A 144 -5.80 24.24 8.10
N VAL A 145 -6.95 23.64 7.77
CA VAL A 145 -8.15 23.63 8.64
C VAL A 145 -8.59 22.18 8.87
N PRO A 146 -8.94 21.77 10.10
CA PRO A 146 -9.52 20.45 10.36
C PRO A 146 -10.77 20.25 9.51
N CYS A 147 -10.79 19.18 8.71
CA CYS A 147 -11.87 18.94 7.75
C CYS A 147 -12.52 17.56 7.91
N MET A 148 -11.74 16.55 8.29
CA MET A 148 -12.21 15.17 8.35
C MET A 148 -11.67 14.47 9.58
N THR A 149 -12.44 13.53 10.11
CA THR A 149 -12.07 12.75 11.29
C THR A 149 -12.51 11.32 11.11
N GLY A 150 -11.93 10.40 11.86
CA GLY A 150 -12.29 9.01 11.75
C GLY A 150 -11.64 8.19 12.84
N THR A 151 -11.97 6.91 12.83
CA THR A 151 -11.39 5.91 13.70
C THR A 151 -11.04 4.68 12.89
N TYR A 152 -10.09 3.90 13.40
CA TYR A 152 -9.77 2.60 12.86
C TYR A 152 -9.73 1.55 13.96
N GLN A 153 -9.84 0.30 13.56
CA GLN A 153 -9.77 -0.84 14.46
C GLN A 153 -9.00 -1.94 13.76
N ILE A 154 -8.09 -2.60 14.48
CA ILE A 154 -7.18 -3.60 13.90
C ILE A 154 -7.64 -5.06 14.12
N SER A 155 -8.64 -5.28 14.97
CA SER A 155 -9.13 -6.61 15.36
C SER A 155 -10.65 -6.60 15.49
N PRO A 156 -11.39 -7.60 14.95
CA PRO A 156 -10.89 -8.81 14.29
C PRO A 156 -10.48 -8.63 12.81
N TYR A 157 -10.80 -7.49 12.21
CA TYR A 157 -10.38 -7.09 10.87
C TYR A 157 -9.87 -5.65 10.95
N LEU A 158 -9.02 -5.24 10.01
CA LEU A 158 -8.71 -3.83 9.82
C LEU A 158 -9.93 -3.10 9.26
N ASN A 159 -10.55 -2.25 10.08
CA ASN A 159 -11.75 -1.50 9.74
C ASN A 159 -11.51 0.00 9.93
N PHE A 160 -12.17 0.81 9.12
CA PHE A 160 -12.17 2.26 9.25
C PHE A 160 -13.59 2.80 9.23
N SER A 161 -13.82 3.83 10.04
CA SER A 161 -15.02 4.67 10.01
C SER A 161 -14.55 6.11 9.85
N LEU A 162 -14.74 6.66 8.65
CA LEU A 162 -14.18 7.95 8.25
C LEU A 162 -15.31 8.91 7.96
N GLN A 163 -15.27 10.07 8.60
CA GLN A 163 -16.30 11.10 8.50
C GLN A 163 -15.77 12.32 7.76
N ASP A 164 -16.46 12.69 6.69
CA ASP A 164 -16.22 13.89 5.88
C ASP A 164 -17.53 14.66 5.71
N SER A 165 -17.58 15.88 6.23
CA SER A 165 -18.65 16.85 5.97
C SER A 165 -20.09 16.31 6.16
N GLY A 166 -20.27 15.39 7.11
CA GLY A 166 -21.56 14.75 7.43
C GLY A 166 -21.78 13.36 6.84
N ASN A 167 -20.97 12.93 5.87
CA ASN A 167 -20.99 11.57 5.33
C ASN A 167 -19.99 10.69 6.06
N THR A 168 -20.39 9.46 6.38
CA THR A 168 -19.50 8.45 6.96
C THR A 168 -19.23 7.35 5.96
N THR A 169 -17.96 7.15 5.64
CA THR A 169 -17.46 6.08 4.79
C THR A 169 -16.90 4.97 5.67
N TYR A 170 -17.37 3.75 5.44
CA TYR A 170 -16.85 2.57 6.12
C TYR A 170 -15.96 1.78 5.17
N LEU A 171 -14.83 1.30 5.68
CA LEU A 171 -13.90 0.45 4.95
C LEU A 171 -13.54 -0.74 5.82
N ARG A 172 -13.32 -1.88 5.17
CA ARG A 172 -12.96 -3.11 5.85
C ARG A 172 -12.00 -3.94 5.01
N ALA A 173 -11.00 -4.50 5.66
CA ALA A 173 -10.12 -5.49 5.08
C ALA A 173 -10.87 -6.81 4.88
N VAL A 174 -10.62 -7.45 3.73
CA VAL A 174 -11.17 -8.77 3.42
C VAL A 174 -10.63 -9.82 4.38
N ASP A 175 -9.32 -9.78 4.62
CA ASP A 175 -8.60 -10.73 5.45
C ASP A 175 -8.51 -10.23 6.90
N ARG A 176 -8.49 -11.18 7.84
CA ARG A 176 -8.33 -10.89 9.29
C ARG A 176 -6.91 -10.46 9.63
N GLU A 177 -5.95 -11.09 8.96
CA GLU A 177 -4.53 -10.85 9.13
C GLU A 177 -4.09 -9.90 8.03
N TRP A 178 -3.83 -8.64 8.41
CA TRP A 178 -3.47 -7.57 7.49
C TRP A 178 -2.01 -7.10 7.69
N ASN A 179 -1.41 -7.46 8.82
CA ASN A 179 -0.06 -7.07 9.20
C ASN A 179 0.56 -8.13 10.11
N PHE A 180 1.83 -8.42 9.89
CA PHE A 180 2.66 -9.27 10.73
C PHE A 180 3.86 -8.45 11.22
N VAL A 181 4.47 -8.87 12.32
CA VAL A 181 5.66 -8.17 12.86
C VAL A 181 6.86 -8.35 11.93
N ASP A 182 6.89 -9.47 11.22
CA ASP A 182 7.98 -9.98 10.40
C ASP A 182 7.67 -10.02 8.90
N ASP A 183 6.56 -9.40 8.46
CA ASP A 183 6.20 -9.30 7.05
C ASP A 183 5.64 -7.92 6.71
N ALA A 184 5.69 -7.57 5.42
CA ALA A 184 5.08 -6.35 4.91
C ALA A 184 3.55 -6.39 5.09
N PRO A 185 2.89 -5.24 5.31
CA PRO A 185 1.44 -5.20 5.44
C PRO A 185 0.79 -5.66 4.14
N SER A 186 -0.09 -6.65 4.25
CA SER A 186 -0.77 -7.29 3.12
C SER A 186 -2.27 -7.31 3.34
N PHE A 187 -3.03 -6.49 2.60
CA PHE A 187 -4.47 -6.45 2.72
C PHE A 187 -5.18 -5.89 1.48
N VAL A 188 -6.42 -6.34 1.30
CA VAL A 188 -7.38 -5.77 0.35
C VAL A 188 -8.44 -5.03 1.15
N LEU A 189 -8.49 -3.71 1.01
CA LEU A 189 -9.49 -2.87 1.67
C LEU A 189 -10.64 -2.57 0.72
N ARG A 190 -11.87 -2.84 1.16
CA ARG A 190 -13.08 -2.61 0.38
C ARG A 190 -14.03 -1.67 1.11
N TYR A 191 -14.81 -0.93 0.34
CA TYR A 191 -15.93 -0.16 0.88
C TYR A 191 -16.90 -1.10 1.58
N SER A 192 -17.36 -0.71 2.76
CA SER A 192 -18.30 -1.46 3.58
C SER A 192 -19.52 -0.60 3.86
N SER A 193 -20.58 -1.26 4.32
CA SER A 193 -21.72 -0.59 4.92
C SER A 193 -21.60 -0.60 6.44
N SER A 194 -22.44 0.19 7.11
CA SER A 194 -22.65 0.11 8.56
C SER A 194 -23.33 -1.21 8.95
N ASP A 195 -24.10 -1.81 8.04
CA ASP A 195 -24.68 -3.15 8.23
C ASP A 195 -23.67 -4.23 7.79
N PRO A 196 -23.17 -5.06 8.72
CA PRO A 196 -22.20 -6.12 8.42
C PRO A 196 -22.77 -7.26 7.56
N ARG A 197 -24.10 -7.30 7.32
CA ARG A 197 -24.75 -8.29 6.44
C ARG A 197 -24.68 -7.91 4.97
N GLN A 198 -24.38 -6.64 4.66
CA GLN A 198 -24.24 -6.21 3.27
C GLN A 198 -22.89 -6.69 2.69
N PRO A 199 -22.87 -7.06 1.40
CA PRO A 199 -21.62 -7.44 0.75
C PRO A 199 -20.66 -6.25 0.70
N LEU A 200 -19.36 -6.54 0.74
CA LEU A 200 -18.32 -5.55 0.54
C LEU A 200 -18.41 -4.97 -0.89
N GLY A 201 -18.30 -3.65 -0.99
CA GLY A 201 -18.34 -2.88 -2.24
C GLY A 201 -17.04 -2.95 -3.03
N GLY A 202 -16.73 -1.87 -3.78
CA GLY A 202 -15.51 -1.76 -4.56
C GLY A 202 -14.23 -1.84 -3.71
N ILE A 203 -13.09 -2.11 -4.35
CA ILE A 203 -11.78 -2.07 -3.70
C ILE A 203 -11.35 -0.60 -3.61
N ALA A 204 -11.01 -0.15 -2.39
CA ALA A 204 -10.47 1.19 -2.16
C ALA A 204 -8.94 1.17 -2.34
N ILE A 205 -8.27 0.25 -1.63
CA ILE A 205 -6.83 0.02 -1.76
C ILE A 205 -6.51 -1.46 -1.68
N LYS A 206 -5.44 -1.85 -2.36
CA LYS A 206 -4.88 -3.21 -2.29
C LYS A 206 -3.37 -3.10 -2.20
N THR A 207 -2.77 -3.59 -1.13
CA THR A 207 -1.31 -3.67 -1.07
C THR A 207 -0.81 -4.71 -2.07
N ALA A 208 0.31 -4.43 -2.69
CA ALA A 208 1.08 -5.37 -3.48
C ALA A 208 2.14 -6.06 -2.61
N LEU A 209 2.94 -6.93 -3.22
CA LEU A 209 4.18 -7.42 -2.61
C LEU A 209 5.18 -6.27 -2.48
N THR A 210 6.26 -6.47 -1.72
CA THR A 210 7.44 -5.58 -1.72
C THR A 210 8.28 -5.76 -2.98
N GLU A 211 9.09 -4.75 -3.29
CA GLU A 211 10.01 -4.80 -4.43
C GLU A 211 11.06 -5.90 -4.20
N ARG A 212 11.46 -6.56 -5.29
CA ARG A 212 12.42 -7.64 -5.22
C ARG A 212 13.74 -7.14 -4.61
N ASN A 213 14.21 -7.84 -3.57
CA ASN A 213 15.40 -7.50 -2.78
C ASN A 213 15.33 -6.16 -2.02
N HIS A 214 14.15 -5.52 -1.98
CA HIS A 214 13.92 -4.23 -1.35
C HIS A 214 12.69 -4.32 -0.45
N CYS A 215 12.88 -4.89 0.76
CA CYS A 215 11.80 -5.06 1.73
C CYS A 215 11.23 -3.72 2.24
N GLU A 216 11.99 -2.65 2.07
CA GLU A 216 11.67 -1.30 2.47
C GLU A 216 10.72 -0.56 1.49
N VAL A 217 10.51 -1.12 0.30
CA VAL A 217 9.68 -0.55 -0.76
C VAL A 217 8.41 -1.38 -0.97
N LEU A 218 7.25 -0.79 -0.70
CA LEU A 218 5.93 -1.41 -0.83
C LEU A 218 5.09 -0.66 -1.86
N LYS A 219 4.48 -1.40 -2.78
CA LYS A 219 3.53 -0.85 -3.76
C LYS A 219 2.12 -1.07 -3.27
N VAL A 220 1.24 -0.11 -3.53
CA VAL A 220 -0.18 -0.18 -3.20
C VAL A 220 -1.00 0.26 -4.40
N CYS A 221 -1.96 -0.56 -4.81
CA CYS A 221 -2.88 -0.25 -5.89
C CYS A 221 -4.06 0.57 -5.37
N LEU A 222 -4.45 1.60 -6.13
CA LEU A 222 -5.47 2.57 -5.76
C LEU A 222 -6.75 2.35 -6.59
N GLY A 223 -7.89 2.20 -5.91
CA GLY A 223 -9.17 1.94 -6.55
C GLY A 223 -9.79 3.14 -7.27
N SER A 224 -9.28 4.35 -7.04
CA SER A 224 -9.79 5.59 -7.62
C SER A 224 -8.67 6.59 -7.90
N ARG A 225 -8.86 7.46 -8.90
CA ARG A 225 -7.96 8.59 -9.19
C ARG A 225 -8.10 9.71 -8.16
N LYS A 226 -9.31 9.92 -7.64
CA LYS A 226 -9.58 10.97 -6.66
C LYS A 226 -9.08 10.52 -5.29
N LEU A 227 -7.94 11.03 -4.85
CA LEU A 227 -7.35 10.71 -3.55
C LEU A 227 -8.15 11.35 -2.40
N GLY A 228 -9.19 10.67 -1.95
CA GLY A 228 -9.98 11.07 -0.79
C GLY A 228 -9.38 10.60 0.54
N PHE A 229 -9.97 11.06 1.64
CA PHE A 229 -9.60 10.63 2.99
C PHE A 229 -9.84 9.14 3.21
N ASP A 230 -10.79 8.58 2.49
CA ASP A 230 -11.09 7.15 2.42
C ASP A 230 -9.94 6.28 1.88
N MET A 231 -9.03 6.85 1.08
CA MET A 231 -7.81 6.14 0.67
C MET A 231 -6.59 6.62 1.47
N LEU A 232 -6.46 7.92 1.72
CA LEU A 232 -5.27 8.48 2.36
C LEU A 232 -5.13 8.07 3.83
N ALA A 233 -6.24 7.97 4.58
CA ALA A 233 -6.18 7.53 5.98
C ALA A 233 -5.72 6.06 6.11
N PRO A 234 -6.31 5.09 5.39
CA PRO A 234 -5.80 3.72 5.39
C PRO A 234 -4.37 3.58 4.86
N LEU A 235 -4.00 4.34 3.81
CA LEU A 235 -2.62 4.37 3.32
C LEU A 235 -1.65 4.85 4.41
N GLY A 236 -2.05 5.82 5.21
CA GLY A 236 -1.28 6.27 6.36
C GLY A 236 -1.04 5.15 7.38
N VAL A 237 -2.07 4.37 7.73
CA VAL A 237 -1.92 3.22 8.64
C VAL A 237 -1.01 2.15 8.03
N ALA A 238 -1.16 1.86 6.73
CA ALA A 238 -0.28 0.96 6.00
C ALA A 238 1.17 1.45 6.02
N PHE A 239 1.39 2.76 5.89
CA PHE A 239 2.70 3.38 5.91
C PHE A 239 3.38 3.23 7.27
N VAL A 240 2.67 3.51 8.37
CA VAL A 240 3.20 3.27 9.73
C VAL A 240 3.65 1.80 9.87
N SER A 241 2.83 0.87 9.37
CA SER A 241 3.13 -0.56 9.40
C SER A 241 4.36 -0.92 8.57
N GLN A 242 4.44 -0.42 7.33
CA GLN A 242 5.56 -0.66 6.42
C GLN A 242 6.87 -0.07 6.97
N ASN A 243 6.82 1.07 7.68
CA ASN A 243 8.00 1.68 8.28
C ASN A 243 8.57 0.81 9.42
N ASN A 244 7.68 0.21 10.22
CA ASN A 244 8.09 -0.75 11.26
C ASN A 244 8.70 -2.01 10.64
N PHE A 245 8.08 -2.55 9.58
CA PHE A 245 8.60 -3.71 8.87
C PHE A 245 9.95 -3.43 8.20
N ALA A 246 10.12 -2.29 7.53
CA ALA A 246 11.38 -1.87 6.91
C ALA A 246 12.52 -1.81 7.94
N THR A 247 12.24 -1.33 9.14
CA THR A 247 13.20 -1.30 10.25
C THR A 247 13.59 -2.72 10.69
N TYR A 248 12.61 -3.62 10.80
CA TYR A 248 12.83 -5.01 11.17
C TYR A 248 13.64 -5.77 10.10
N CYS A 249 13.25 -5.68 8.83
CA CYS A 249 13.87 -6.45 7.75
C CYS A 249 15.28 -5.97 7.40
N THR A 250 15.63 -4.72 7.73
CA THR A 250 16.97 -4.14 7.51
C THR A 250 17.86 -4.24 8.75
N GLN A 251 17.36 -4.80 9.85
CA GLN A 251 18.16 -5.03 11.05
C GLN A 251 19.25 -6.07 10.77
N PRO A 252 20.53 -5.79 11.10
CA PRO A 252 21.58 -6.78 10.96
C PRO A 252 21.29 -8.00 11.83
N GLN A 253 21.12 -9.16 11.22
CA GLN A 253 20.98 -10.41 11.97
C GLN A 253 22.35 -10.81 12.52
N ILE A 254 22.47 -10.79 13.85
CA ILE A 254 23.64 -11.38 14.53
C ILE A 254 23.45 -12.90 14.47
N TYR A 255 24.07 -13.53 13.48
CA TYR A 255 24.25 -14.97 13.50
C TYR A 255 25.29 -15.30 14.57
N ASN A 256 24.85 -15.84 15.71
CA ASN A 256 25.76 -16.56 16.60
C ASN A 256 26.20 -17.83 15.85
N LEU A 257 27.41 -17.78 15.29
CA LEU A 257 28.14 -18.94 14.77
C LEU A 257 28.79 -19.71 15.93
#